data_AF-A0AAJ5K3J2-F1
#
_entry.id   AF-A0AAJ5K3J2-F1
#
_cell.length_a   1.000
_cell.length_b   1.000
_cell.length_c   1.000
_cell.angle_alpha   90.00
_cell.angle_beta   90.00
_cell.angle_gamma   90.00
#
_symmetry.space_group_name_H-M   'P 1'
#
loop_
_entity.id
_entity.type
_entity.pdbx_description
1 polymer ?
#
loop_
_entity_poly.entity_id
_entity_poly.type
_entity_poly.pdbx_seq_one_letter_code
_entity_poly.pdbx_strand_id
1 'polypeptide(L)'
;MLKRAVYALLFGASEKTVKKYLLEGTEGVPGLTSAQTEQLLTSELMQDILAAQKNRQGQIQAEGGITTVFGKSASLSPGKTGRNPRSLMAEEMQAYELYLLKPIVDYLLQIGSEEVTITAWQHDGFTLRFKDASKRTRHNSRINRLVKDRAIRDLGMPKWQVELERVTLE
;
A
#
# COMPACT_ATOMS: atom_id res chain seq x y z
N MET A 1 -1.25 14.79 4.75
CA MET A 1 -0.58 15.34 3.55
C MET A 1 0.55 14.45 3.00
N LEU A 2 1.70 14.27 3.69
CA LEU A 2 2.84 13.50 3.17
C LEU A 2 2.48 12.06 2.78
N LYS A 3 1.75 11.34 3.65
CA LYS A 3 1.21 9.99 3.35
C LYS A 3 0.42 9.98 2.04
N ARG A 4 -0.49 10.94 1.83
CA ARG A 4 -1.29 11.06 0.59
C ARG A 4 -0.41 11.26 -0.64
N ALA A 5 0.60 12.13 -0.54
CA ALA A 5 1.52 12.43 -1.63
C ALA A 5 2.39 11.23 -2.03
N VAL A 6 3.01 10.57 -1.04
CA VAL A 6 3.84 9.38 -1.25
C VAL A 6 3.00 8.21 -1.76
N TYR A 7 1.83 7.97 -1.16
CA TYR A 7 0.93 6.91 -1.60
C TYR A 7 0.46 7.15 -3.04
N ALA A 8 0.05 8.37 -3.39
CA ALA A 8 -0.31 8.69 -4.76
C ALA A 8 0.86 8.41 -5.74
N LEU A 9 2.09 8.75 -5.35
CA LEU A 9 3.27 8.50 -6.15
C LEU A 9 3.51 6.98 -6.37
N LEU A 10 3.42 6.17 -5.32
CA LEU A 10 3.53 4.71 -5.42
C LEU A 10 2.47 4.12 -6.36
N PHE A 11 1.28 4.71 -6.41
CA PHE A 11 0.18 4.30 -7.30
C PHE A 11 0.20 5.00 -8.66
N GLY A 12 1.36 5.55 -9.04
CA GLY A 12 1.63 6.04 -10.38
C GLY A 12 1.23 7.50 -10.64
N ALA A 13 0.80 8.27 -9.63
CA ALA A 13 0.49 9.69 -9.80
C ALA A 13 1.69 10.48 -10.31
N SER A 14 1.42 11.51 -11.12
CA SER A 14 2.48 12.38 -11.65
C SER A 14 3.09 13.25 -10.55
N GLU A 15 4.34 13.68 -10.73
CA GLU A 15 5.00 14.64 -9.86
C GLU A 15 4.17 15.92 -9.67
N LYS A 16 3.51 16.40 -10.74
CA LYS A 16 2.56 17.53 -10.67
C LYS A 16 1.40 17.27 -9.70
N THR A 17 0.85 16.06 -9.71
CA THR A 17 -0.23 15.64 -8.78
C THR A 17 0.29 15.55 -7.36
N VAL A 18 1.48 14.99 -7.15
CA VAL A 18 2.14 14.89 -5.84
C VAL A 18 2.40 16.29 -5.27
N LYS A 19 2.95 17.20 -6.08
CA LYS A 19 3.16 18.61 -5.73
C LYS A 19 1.87 19.29 -5.32
N LYS A 20 0.79 19.11 -6.09
CA LYS A 20 -0.55 19.61 -5.72
C LYS A 20 -0.97 19.11 -4.34
N TYR A 21 -0.79 17.83 -4.05
CA TYR A 21 -1.18 17.25 -2.75
C TYR A 21 -0.34 17.76 -1.58
N LEU A 22 0.94 18.08 -1.80
CA LEU A 22 1.80 18.67 -0.79
C LEU A 22 1.43 20.13 -0.50
N LEU A 23 1.04 20.89 -1.53
CA LEU A 23 0.64 22.29 -1.37
C LEU A 23 -0.75 22.47 -0.73
N GLU A 24 -1.69 21.56 -1.01
CA GLU A 24 -3.07 21.67 -0.50
C GLU A 24 -3.22 21.26 0.97
N GLY A 25 -2.33 20.39 1.47
CA GLY A 25 -2.49 19.81 2.81
C GLY A 25 -3.61 18.75 2.89
N THR A 26 -4.10 18.52 4.09
CA THR A 26 -5.23 17.62 4.40
C THR A 26 -6.08 18.22 5.51
N GLU A 27 -7.28 17.71 5.76
CA GLU A 27 -8.17 18.23 6.82
C GLU A 27 -7.43 18.45 8.15
N GLY A 28 -7.50 19.68 8.67
CA GLY A 28 -6.85 20.09 9.91
C GLY A 28 -5.33 20.28 9.85
N VAL A 29 -4.68 20.06 8.69
CA VAL A 29 -3.22 20.17 8.53
C VAL A 29 -2.90 21.03 7.29
N PRO A 30 -2.32 22.24 7.46
CA PRO A 30 -1.97 23.09 6.33
C PRO A 30 -0.95 22.41 5.42
N GLY A 31 -1.00 22.75 4.13
CA GLY A 31 -0.02 22.31 3.15
C GLY A 31 1.36 22.93 3.37
N LEU A 32 2.35 22.38 2.67
CA LEU A 32 3.69 22.95 2.61
C LEU A 32 3.71 24.23 1.78
N THR A 33 4.67 25.09 2.07
CA THR A 33 5.03 26.17 1.15
C THR A 33 5.62 25.61 -0.14
N SER A 34 5.63 26.42 -1.21
CA SER A 34 6.31 26.06 -2.46
C SER A 34 7.78 25.69 -2.22
N ALA A 35 8.51 26.46 -1.41
CA ALA A 35 9.92 26.21 -1.11
C ALA A 35 10.14 24.86 -0.40
N GLN A 36 9.33 24.56 0.62
CA GLN A 36 9.38 23.27 1.31
C GLN A 36 9.00 22.10 0.40
N THR A 37 8.05 22.31 -0.51
CA THR A 37 7.63 21.30 -1.49
C THR A 37 8.76 20.97 -2.46
N GLU A 38 9.45 21.99 -3.00
CA GLU A 38 10.63 21.80 -3.86
C GLU A 38 11.76 21.10 -3.11
N GLN A 39 12.03 21.50 -1.86
CA GLN A 39 13.05 20.88 -1.04
C GLN A 39 12.74 19.39 -0.79
N LEU A 40 11.48 19.06 -0.50
CA LEU A 40 11.07 17.67 -0.31
C LEU A 40 11.19 16.86 -1.61
N LEU A 41 10.72 17.41 -2.74
CA LEU A 41 10.78 16.72 -4.03
C LEU A 41 12.21 16.51 -4.51
N THR A 42 13.15 17.37 -4.14
CA THR A 42 14.59 17.24 -4.46
C THR A 42 15.37 16.38 -3.47
N SER A 43 14.73 15.89 -2.39
CA SER A 43 15.38 14.94 -1.48
C SER A 43 15.70 13.61 -2.18
N GLU A 44 16.80 12.98 -1.77
CA GLU A 44 17.29 11.70 -2.32
C GLU A 44 16.18 10.64 -2.34
N LEU A 45 15.50 10.45 -1.21
CA LEU A 45 14.41 9.49 -1.08
C LEU A 45 13.26 9.75 -2.09
N MET A 46 12.85 11.00 -2.28
CA MET A 46 11.77 11.31 -3.21
C MET A 46 12.20 11.13 -4.67
N GLN A 47 13.45 11.46 -4.99
CA GLN A 47 14.03 11.22 -6.31
C GLN A 47 14.14 9.72 -6.62
N ASP A 48 14.53 8.90 -5.65
CA ASP A 48 14.58 7.45 -5.79
C ASP A 48 13.21 6.86 -6.07
N ILE A 49 12.17 7.30 -5.35
CA ILE A 49 10.79 6.84 -5.57
C ILE A 49 10.29 7.28 -6.96
N LEU A 50 10.55 8.53 -7.36
CA LEU A 50 10.19 9.05 -8.68
C LEU A 50 10.89 8.28 -9.81
N ALA A 51 12.18 7.96 -9.63
CA ALA A 51 12.97 7.19 -10.58
C ALA A 51 12.45 5.75 -10.68
N ALA A 52 12.23 5.08 -9.56
CA ALA A 52 11.66 3.73 -9.51
C ALA A 52 10.29 3.68 -10.19
N GLN A 53 9.44 4.68 -9.96
CA GLN A 53 8.13 4.80 -10.60
C GLN A 53 8.24 4.91 -12.12
N LYS A 54 9.10 5.82 -12.62
CA LYS A 54 9.32 6.01 -14.06
C LYS A 54 9.87 4.74 -14.71
N ASN A 55 10.83 4.10 -14.05
CA ASN A 55 11.43 2.85 -14.51
C ASN A 55 10.38 1.74 -14.62
N ARG A 56 9.54 1.56 -13.59
CA ARG A 56 8.49 0.53 -13.63
C ARG A 56 7.45 0.81 -14.70
N GLN A 57 7.01 2.06 -14.88
CA GLN A 57 6.09 2.40 -15.98
C GLN A 57 6.72 2.15 -17.37
N GLY A 58 8.01 2.41 -17.52
CA GLY A 58 8.76 2.08 -18.73
C GLY A 58 8.83 0.58 -19.00
N GLN A 59 9.05 -0.22 -17.96
CA GLN A 59 9.02 -1.70 -18.04
C GLN A 59 7.64 -2.21 -18.46
N ILE A 60 6.57 -1.74 -17.81
CA ILE A 60 5.19 -2.11 -18.17
C ILE A 60 4.89 -1.76 -19.63
N GLN A 61 5.37 -0.61 -20.09
CA GLN A 61 5.25 -0.18 -21.48
C GLN A 61 5.98 -1.13 -22.45
N ALA A 62 7.19 -1.57 -22.10
CA ALA A 62 7.99 -2.49 -22.90
C ALA A 62 7.46 -3.93 -22.89
N GLU A 63 6.97 -4.40 -21.75
CA GLU A 63 6.38 -5.73 -21.53
C GLU A 63 4.96 -5.85 -22.10
N GLY A 64 4.30 -4.71 -22.40
CA GLY A 64 2.93 -4.66 -22.89
C GLY A 64 1.87 -4.92 -21.81
N GLY A 65 2.26 -4.99 -20.53
CA GLY A 65 1.37 -5.37 -19.43
C GLY A 65 2.09 -5.63 -18.12
N ILE A 66 1.39 -6.29 -17.21
CA ILE A 66 1.89 -6.79 -15.92
C ILE A 66 1.43 -8.23 -15.71
N THR A 67 2.12 -8.94 -14.82
CA THR A 67 1.60 -10.11 -14.12
C THR A 67 1.75 -9.87 -12.63
N THR A 68 0.64 -9.91 -11.89
CA THR A 68 0.65 -9.61 -10.45
C THR A 68 1.26 -10.75 -9.64
N VAL A 69 1.54 -10.48 -8.36
CA VAL A 69 2.02 -11.47 -7.38
C VAL A 69 1.07 -12.67 -7.20
N PHE A 70 -0.19 -12.57 -7.66
CA PHE A 70 -1.16 -13.67 -7.68
C PHE A 70 -1.21 -14.41 -9.02
N GLY A 71 -0.32 -14.12 -9.96
CA GLY A 71 -0.29 -14.72 -11.29
C GLY A 71 -1.36 -14.19 -12.25
N LYS A 72 -2.07 -13.11 -11.89
CA LYS A 72 -3.07 -12.49 -12.77
C LYS A 72 -2.37 -11.56 -13.77
N SER A 73 -2.55 -11.81 -15.07
CA SER A 73 -2.01 -10.94 -16.11
C SER A 73 -2.99 -9.84 -16.51
N ALA A 74 -2.45 -8.67 -16.84
CA ALA A 74 -3.21 -7.53 -17.36
C ALA A 74 -2.38 -6.80 -18.42
N SER A 75 -2.97 -6.57 -19.59
CA SER A 75 -2.29 -5.93 -20.72
C SER A 75 -2.65 -4.46 -20.84
N LEU A 76 -1.76 -3.70 -21.48
CA LEU A 76 -2.06 -2.35 -21.95
C LEU A 76 -3.16 -2.42 -23.00
N SER A 77 -4.05 -1.43 -22.99
CA SER A 77 -5.04 -1.27 -24.04
C SER A 77 -5.12 0.19 -24.47
N PRO A 78 -5.14 0.46 -25.79
CA PRO A 78 -5.26 1.82 -26.30
C PRO A 78 -6.68 2.38 -26.08
N GLY A 79 -6.80 3.70 -26.08
CA GLY A 79 -8.09 4.41 -26.00
C GLY A 79 -8.28 5.19 -24.70
N LYS A 80 -9.31 6.05 -24.66
CA LYS A 80 -9.61 6.93 -23.50
C LYS A 80 -9.94 6.15 -22.22
N THR A 81 -10.52 4.96 -22.37
CA THR A 81 -10.82 4.02 -21.29
C THR A 81 -9.82 2.85 -21.24
N GLY A 82 -8.78 2.94 -22.07
CA GLY A 82 -7.74 1.93 -22.18
C GLY A 82 -6.81 1.93 -20.96
N ARG A 83 -6.21 0.77 -20.69
CA ARG A 83 -5.26 0.58 -19.61
C ARG A 83 -3.91 1.15 -20.02
N ASN A 84 -3.41 2.07 -19.21
CA ASN A 84 -2.09 2.68 -19.38
C ASN A 84 -1.11 2.16 -18.31
N PRO A 85 0.20 2.44 -18.44
CA PRO A 85 1.20 1.95 -17.49
C PRO A 85 0.91 2.37 -16.04
N ARG A 86 0.40 3.59 -15.83
CA ARG A 86 0.02 4.09 -14.49
C ARG A 86 -1.10 3.25 -13.87
N SER A 87 -2.17 2.97 -14.62
CA SER A 87 -3.28 2.16 -14.09
C SER A 87 -2.86 0.72 -13.81
N LEU A 88 -1.98 0.14 -14.63
CA LEU A 88 -1.47 -1.20 -14.39
C LEU A 88 -0.53 -1.23 -13.18
N MET A 89 0.38 -0.26 -13.06
CA MET A 89 1.22 -0.12 -11.87
C MET A 89 0.39 -0.01 -10.59
N ALA A 90 -0.71 0.74 -10.62
CA ALA A 90 -1.64 0.80 -9.49
C ALA A 90 -2.27 -0.57 -9.17
N GLU A 91 -2.72 -1.32 -10.19
CA GLU A 91 -3.23 -2.70 -10.00
C GLU A 91 -2.16 -3.64 -9.41
N GLU A 92 -0.91 -3.50 -9.85
CA GLU A 92 0.23 -4.24 -9.31
C GLU A 92 0.49 -3.91 -7.83
N MET A 93 0.50 -2.62 -7.46
CA MET A 93 0.70 -2.21 -6.07
C MET A 93 -0.45 -2.69 -5.16
N GLN A 94 -1.71 -2.60 -5.62
CA GLN A 94 -2.86 -3.16 -4.89
C GLN A 94 -2.73 -4.67 -4.66
N ALA A 95 -2.20 -5.39 -5.65
CA ALA A 95 -1.96 -6.81 -5.51
C ALA A 95 -0.90 -7.11 -4.43
N TYR A 96 0.17 -6.32 -4.34
CA TYR A 96 1.16 -6.45 -3.26
C TYR A 96 0.59 -6.13 -1.88
N GLU A 97 -0.29 -5.12 -1.75
CA GLU A 97 -0.97 -4.83 -0.48
C GLU A 97 -1.78 -6.05 0.00
N LEU A 98 -2.61 -6.61 -0.88
CA LEU A 98 -3.40 -7.80 -0.55
C LEU A 98 -2.52 -9.03 -0.29
N TYR A 99 -1.40 -9.15 -0.99
CA TYR A 99 -0.45 -10.24 -0.78
C TYR A 99 0.16 -10.23 0.62
N LEU A 100 0.47 -9.03 1.14
CA LEU A 100 0.94 -8.85 2.51
C LEU A 100 -0.13 -9.18 3.56
N LEU A 101 -1.41 -8.92 3.25
CA LEU A 101 -2.54 -9.19 4.16
C LEU A 101 -3.06 -10.62 4.11
N LYS A 102 -2.83 -11.36 3.02
CA LYS A 102 -3.33 -12.74 2.84
C LYS A 102 -3.06 -13.68 4.04
N PRO A 103 -1.88 -13.68 4.67
CA PRO A 103 -1.61 -14.56 5.82
C PRO A 103 -2.58 -14.37 6.98
N ILE A 104 -3.13 -13.16 7.12
CA ILE A 104 -4.10 -12.85 8.16
C ILE A 104 -5.43 -13.51 7.84
N VAL A 105 -5.88 -13.45 6.59
CA VAL A 105 -7.10 -14.15 6.15
C VAL A 105 -6.96 -15.65 6.40
N ASP A 106 -5.83 -16.24 6.01
CA ASP A 106 -5.56 -17.66 6.25
C ASP A 106 -5.62 -18.01 7.74
N TYR A 107 -5.06 -17.15 8.60
CA TYR A 107 -5.10 -17.31 10.05
C TYR A 107 -6.52 -17.18 10.64
N LEU A 108 -7.29 -16.19 10.19
CA LEU A 108 -8.66 -15.97 10.66
C LEU A 108 -9.59 -17.13 10.25
N LEU A 109 -9.40 -17.68 9.05
CA LEU A 109 -10.10 -18.88 8.61
C LEU A 109 -9.76 -20.11 9.46
N GLN A 110 -8.52 -20.23 9.94
CA GLN A 110 -8.09 -21.34 10.81
C GLN A 110 -8.69 -21.28 12.21
N ILE A 111 -8.76 -20.10 12.83
CA ILE A 111 -9.32 -19.96 14.19
C ILE A 111 -10.85 -19.91 14.20
N GLY A 112 -11.45 -19.63 13.04
CA GLY A 112 -12.89 -19.59 12.84
C GLY A 112 -13.58 -18.33 13.37
N SER A 113 -14.80 -18.12 12.90
CA SER A 113 -15.67 -16.99 13.29
C SER A 113 -16.11 -17.04 14.76
N GLU A 114 -15.86 -18.15 15.44
CA GLU A 114 -16.16 -18.32 16.86
C GLU A 114 -15.17 -17.58 17.77
N GLU A 115 -13.97 -17.26 17.30
CA GLU A 115 -12.98 -16.50 18.06
C GLU A 115 -12.94 -15.03 17.61
N VAL A 116 -12.98 -14.81 16.30
CA VAL A 116 -12.78 -13.48 15.68
C VAL A 116 -13.64 -13.32 14.43
N THR A 117 -14.26 -12.16 14.28
CA THR A 117 -15.00 -11.78 13.07
C THR A 117 -14.43 -10.49 12.47
N ILE A 118 -14.23 -10.46 11.16
CA ILE A 118 -13.94 -9.22 10.42
C ILE A 118 -15.24 -8.42 10.33
N THR A 119 -15.28 -7.25 10.94
CA THR A 119 -16.44 -6.34 10.90
C THR A 119 -16.37 -5.34 9.76
N ALA A 120 -15.15 -4.98 9.34
CA ALA A 120 -14.91 -4.13 8.18
C ALA A 120 -13.61 -4.53 7.49
N TRP A 121 -13.61 -4.43 6.16
CA TRP A 121 -12.42 -4.56 5.34
C TRP A 121 -12.10 -3.20 4.72
N GLN A 122 -10.94 -2.65 5.02
CA GLN A 122 -10.41 -1.42 4.41
C GLN A 122 -9.24 -1.78 3.50
N HIS A 123 -8.93 -0.97 2.48
CA HIS A 123 -7.90 -1.27 1.46
C HIS A 123 -6.64 -1.98 2.00
N ASP A 124 -5.98 -1.36 2.98
CA ASP A 124 -4.74 -1.81 3.62
C ASP A 124 -4.96 -2.35 5.05
N GLY A 125 -6.20 -2.59 5.47
CA GLY A 125 -6.51 -2.90 6.86
C GLY A 125 -7.86 -3.58 7.08
N PHE A 126 -8.16 -3.93 8.32
CA PHE A 126 -9.42 -4.55 8.68
C PHE A 126 -9.73 -4.25 10.15
N THR A 127 -11.02 -4.22 10.46
CA THR A 127 -11.52 -4.12 11.82
C THR A 127 -11.96 -5.50 12.27
N LEU A 128 -11.53 -5.91 13.46
CA LEU A 128 -11.84 -7.22 14.04
C LEU A 128 -12.66 -7.04 15.31
N ARG A 129 -13.71 -7.85 15.43
CA ARG A 129 -14.41 -8.09 16.69
C ARG A 129 -13.91 -9.41 17.29
N PHE A 130 -13.43 -9.35 18.52
CA PHE A 130 -13.03 -10.52 19.30
C PHE A 130 -14.21 -10.95 20.19
N LYS A 131 -14.57 -12.24 20.18
CA LYS A 131 -15.61 -12.74 21.10
C LYS A 131 -15.13 -12.72 22.55
N ASP A 132 -13.85 -13.03 22.77
CA ASP A 132 -13.20 -12.99 24.08
C ASP A 132 -12.08 -11.94 24.09
N ALA A 133 -12.33 -10.85 24.82
CA ALA A 133 -11.40 -9.73 24.94
C ALA A 133 -10.04 -10.12 25.57
N SER A 134 -9.99 -11.19 26.37
CA SER A 134 -8.74 -11.66 26.98
C SER A 134 -7.74 -12.20 25.95
N LYS A 135 -8.25 -12.72 24.82
CA LYS A 135 -7.45 -13.27 23.73
C LYS A 135 -6.97 -12.22 22.73
N ARG A 136 -7.51 -11.00 22.80
CA ARG A 136 -7.23 -9.89 21.86
C ARG A 136 -5.73 -9.66 21.64
N THR A 137 -4.97 -9.50 22.72
CA THR A 137 -3.53 -9.21 22.63
C THR A 137 -2.79 -10.32 21.89
N ARG A 138 -3.11 -11.58 22.18
CA ARG A 138 -2.50 -12.74 21.51
C ARG A 138 -2.78 -12.74 20.01
N HIS A 139 -4.04 -12.53 19.61
CA HIS A 139 -4.41 -12.51 18.19
C HIS A 139 -3.78 -11.32 17.46
N ASN A 140 -3.77 -10.12 18.06
CA ASN A 140 -3.11 -8.95 17.50
C ASN A 140 -1.60 -9.18 17.29
N SER A 141 -0.90 -9.72 18.30
CA SER A 141 0.52 -10.05 18.16
C SER A 141 0.77 -11.09 17.06
N ARG A 142 -0.13 -12.07 16.90
CA ARG A 142 -0.01 -13.09 15.84
C ARG A 142 -0.21 -12.47 14.46
N ILE A 143 -1.25 -11.64 14.28
CA ILE A 143 -1.56 -10.93 13.04
C ILE A 143 -0.38 -10.05 12.60
N ASN A 144 0.15 -9.22 13.51
CA ASN A 144 1.29 -8.36 13.21
C ASN A 144 2.52 -9.16 12.80
N ARG A 145 2.77 -10.29 13.48
CA ARG A 145 3.88 -11.18 13.13
C ARG A 145 3.71 -11.77 11.73
N LEU A 146 2.51 -12.20 11.34
CA LEU A 146 2.26 -12.82 10.04
C LEU A 146 2.55 -11.86 8.87
N VAL A 147 2.14 -10.60 8.97
CA VAL A 147 2.44 -9.57 7.95
C VAL A 147 3.93 -9.28 7.91
N LYS A 148 4.56 -9.11 9.08
CA LYS A 148 5.99 -8.87 9.19
C LYS A 148 6.83 -10.00 8.59
N ASP A 149 6.51 -11.25 8.92
CA ASP A 149 7.20 -12.42 8.40
C ASP A 149 7.05 -12.51 6.87
N ARG A 150 5.87 -12.17 6.33
CA ARG A 150 5.62 -12.12 4.89
C ARG A 150 6.45 -11.03 4.20
N ALA A 151 6.46 -9.82 4.76
CA ALA A 151 7.21 -8.68 4.22
C ALA A 151 8.73 -8.93 4.21
N ILE A 152 9.28 -9.52 5.28
CA ILE A 152 10.71 -9.85 5.36
C ILE A 152 11.07 -10.94 4.36
N ARG A 153 10.31 -12.03 4.33
CA ARG A 153 10.66 -13.22 3.55
C ARG A 153 10.51 -13.00 2.05
N ASP A 154 9.45 -12.32 1.64
CA ASP A 154 9.07 -12.27 0.22
C ASP A 154 9.40 -10.93 -0.44
N LEU A 155 9.50 -9.84 0.33
CA LEU A 155 9.84 -8.50 -0.19
C LEU A 155 11.21 -7.99 0.27
N GLY A 156 11.95 -8.77 1.06
CA GLY A 156 13.27 -8.40 1.56
C GLY A 156 13.27 -7.20 2.51
N MET A 157 12.12 -6.84 3.10
CA MET A 157 12.04 -5.68 4.00
C MET A 157 12.86 -5.91 5.26
N PRO A 158 13.63 -4.91 5.73
CA PRO A 158 14.43 -5.07 6.93
C PRO A 158 13.54 -5.22 8.18
N LYS A 159 13.97 -6.10 9.10
CA LYS A 159 13.22 -6.53 10.29
C LYS A 159 12.75 -5.38 11.21
N TRP A 160 13.35 -4.20 11.14
CA TRP A 160 13.05 -3.06 11.99
C TRP A 160 12.06 -2.06 11.39
N GLN A 161 11.61 -2.25 10.14
CA GLN A 161 10.72 -1.30 9.43
C GLN A 161 9.23 -1.66 9.39
N VAL A 162 8.84 -2.86 9.84
CA VAL A 162 7.44 -3.31 9.73
C VAL A 162 6.77 -3.26 11.10
N GLU A 163 6.14 -2.13 11.39
CA GLU A 163 5.12 -1.99 12.44
C GLU A 163 3.82 -1.55 11.77
N LEU A 164 2.73 -2.31 11.98
CA LEU A 164 1.41 -1.92 11.49
C LEU A 164 0.91 -0.77 12.37
N GLU A 165 0.90 0.45 11.82
CA GLU A 165 0.27 1.59 12.48
C GLU A 165 -1.25 1.37 12.54
N ARG A 166 -1.72 1.01 13.74
CA ARG A 166 -3.11 1.03 14.19
C ARG A 166 -4.08 0.11 13.43
N VAL A 167 -4.37 -1.03 14.05
CA VAL A 167 -5.73 -1.60 13.97
C VAL A 167 -6.62 -0.69 14.83
N THR A 168 -7.49 0.10 14.21
CA THR A 168 -8.53 0.85 14.93
C THR A 168 -9.60 -0.15 15.36
N LEU A 169 -9.81 -0.26 16.68
CA LEU A 169 -10.65 -1.26 17.31
C LEU A 169 -11.89 -0.59 17.91
N GLU A 170 -13.07 -1.04 17.49
CA GLU A 170 -14.35 -0.85 18.19
C GLU A 170 -14.77 -2.16 18.86
#